data_AF-A0AAJ5WNQ1-F1
#
_entry.id   AF-A0AAJ5WNQ1-F1
#
_cell.length_a   1.000
_cell.length_b   1.000
_cell.length_c   1.000
_cell.angle_alpha   90.00
_cell.angle_beta   90.00
_cell.angle_gamma   90.00
#
_symmetry.space_group_name_H-M   'P 1'
#
loop_
_entity.id
_entity.type
_entity.pdbx_description
1 polymer ?
#
loop_
_entity_poly.entity_id
_entity_poly.type
_entity_poly.pdbx_seq_one_letter_code
_entity_poly.pdbx_strand_id
1 'polypeptide(L)'
;MNDKIGYKLFLLTCMSLVGCATKPPQVQYVRVEVPVQVPCRAPEVGVPPWAAAGLRKSDSLEVKVRALLAERRQRIGYEKLLEAEIDACR
;
A
#
# COMPACT_ATOMS: atom_id res chain seq x y z
N MET A 1 63.27 -40.94 10.84
CA MET A 1 62.49 -40.14 9.86
C MET A 1 61.00 -40.49 9.85
N ASN A 2 60.51 -41.29 10.81
CA ASN A 2 59.11 -41.72 10.88
C ASN A 2 58.28 -40.90 11.89
N ASP A 3 58.91 -40.30 12.92
CA ASP A 3 58.21 -39.51 13.94
C ASP A 3 57.60 -38.20 13.40
N LYS A 4 58.30 -37.52 12.47
CA LYS A 4 57.80 -36.29 11.85
C LYS A 4 56.59 -36.54 10.93
N ILE A 5 56.52 -37.74 10.34
CA ILE A 5 55.41 -38.15 9.46
C ILE A 5 54.20 -38.55 10.29
N GLY A 6 54.40 -39.29 11.39
CA GLY A 6 53.35 -39.57 12.37
C GLY A 6 52.74 -38.31 12.97
N TYR A 7 53.58 -37.33 13.36
CA TYR A 7 53.12 -36.05 13.89
C TYR A 7 52.31 -35.22 12.87
N LYS A 8 52.73 -35.20 11.60
CA LYS A 8 51.98 -34.53 10.53
C LYS A 8 50.62 -35.19 10.28
N LEU A 9 50.56 -36.53 10.25
CA LEU A 9 49.31 -37.26 10.04
C LEU A 9 48.35 -37.08 11.21
N PHE A 10 48.89 -37.06 12.44
CA PHE A 10 48.12 -36.79 13.66
C PHE A 10 47.54 -35.36 13.68
N LEU A 11 48.35 -34.35 13.34
CA LEU A 11 47.89 -32.96 13.22
C LEU A 11 46.80 -32.78 12.15
N LEU A 12 46.95 -33.44 10.99
CA LEU A 12 45.98 -33.35 9.90
C LEU A 12 44.62 -33.94 10.33
N THR A 13 44.66 -35.05 11.06
CA THR A 13 43.48 -35.71 11.62
C THR A 13 42.80 -34.78 12.64
N CYS A 14 43.55 -34.19 13.57
CA CYS A 14 43.01 -33.24 14.56
C CYS A 14 42.34 -32.03 13.93
N MET A 15 42.90 -31.44 12.86
CA MET A 15 42.28 -30.30 12.17
C MET A 15 40.95 -30.65 11.51
N SER A 16 40.81 -31.87 10.98
CA SER A 16 39.57 -32.31 10.33
C SER A 16 38.38 -32.45 11.30
N LEU A 17 38.64 -32.62 12.60
CA LEU A 17 37.62 -32.80 13.63
C LEU A 17 37.02 -31.47 14.14
N VAL A 18 37.62 -30.32 13.84
CA VAL A 18 37.19 -29.01 14.39
C VAL A 18 35.84 -28.53 13.80
N GLY A 19 35.47 -29.00 12.60
CA GLY A 19 34.18 -28.65 11.98
C GLY A 19 32.94 -29.21 12.71
N CYS A 20 33.10 -30.31 13.45
CA CYS A 20 32.00 -31.03 14.10
C CYS A 20 31.51 -30.37 15.41
N ALA A 21 32.23 -29.39 15.94
CA ALA A 21 31.91 -28.68 17.18
C ALA A 21 31.25 -27.31 16.96
N THR A 22 30.81 -27.00 15.73
CA THR A 22 30.19 -25.70 15.42
C THR A 22 28.79 -25.60 16.03
N LYS A 23 28.60 -24.61 16.92
CA LYS A 23 27.31 -24.33 17.55
C LYS A 23 26.32 -23.80 16.49
N PRO A 24 25.07 -24.28 16.45
CA PRO A 24 24.09 -23.76 15.51
C PRO A 24 23.87 -22.26 15.77
N PRO A 25 23.67 -21.45 14.71
CA PRO A 25 23.40 -20.02 14.86
C PRO A 25 22.14 -19.81 15.72
N GLN A 26 22.18 -18.81 16.60
CA GLN A 26 21.03 -18.44 17.41
C GLN A 26 19.97 -17.79 16.51
N VAL A 27 18.84 -18.49 16.31
CA VAL A 27 17.72 -17.98 15.52
C VAL A 27 16.98 -16.93 16.37
N GLN A 28 17.02 -15.67 15.94
CA GLN A 28 16.19 -14.62 16.53
C GLN A 28 14.90 -14.49 15.73
N TYR A 29 13.78 -14.77 16.38
CA TYR A 29 12.46 -14.49 15.82
C TYR A 29 12.12 -13.02 16.03
N VAL A 30 12.06 -12.26 14.94
CA VAL A 30 11.60 -10.87 14.95
C VAL A 30 10.11 -10.87 14.59
N ARG A 31 9.28 -10.23 15.41
CA ARG A 31 7.91 -9.94 14.99
C ARG A 31 7.94 -8.76 14.03
N VAL A 32 7.36 -8.97 12.85
CA VAL A 32 7.19 -7.93 11.84
C VAL A 32 5.72 -7.57 11.80
N GLU A 33 5.42 -6.28 11.89
CA GLU A 33 4.07 -5.79 11.64
C GLU A 33 3.79 -5.88 10.15
N VAL A 34 2.81 -6.72 9.79
CA VAL A 34 2.35 -6.84 8.41
C VAL A 34 1.21 -5.84 8.22
N PRO A 35 1.31 -4.89 7.29
CA PRO A 35 0.20 -3.98 7.00
C PRO A 35 -0.98 -4.80 6.48
N VAL A 36 -2.10 -4.71 7.19
CA VAL A 36 -3.37 -5.35 6.79
C VAL A 36 -4.27 -4.31 6.18
N GLN A 37 -4.96 -4.68 5.09
CA GLN A 37 -5.93 -3.81 4.45
C GLN A 37 -7.13 -3.61 5.38
N VAL A 38 -7.35 -2.39 5.84
CA VAL A 38 -8.52 -2.02 6.64
C VAL A 38 -9.65 -1.55 5.71
N PRO A 39 -10.90 -1.98 5.94
CA PRO A 39 -12.01 -1.52 5.13
C PRO A 39 -12.31 -0.04 5.44
N CYS A 40 -12.39 0.78 4.39
CA CYS A 40 -12.86 2.15 4.55
C CYS A 40 -14.34 2.17 4.95
N ARG A 41 -14.70 3.06 5.89
CA ARG A 41 -16.08 3.27 6.36
C ARG A 41 -16.67 4.61 5.92
N ALA A 42 -16.12 5.22 4.87
CA ALA A 42 -16.66 6.46 4.32
C ALA A 42 -18.09 6.22 3.79
N PRO A 43 -19.04 7.13 4.06
CA PRO A 43 -20.38 7.08 3.51
C PRO A 43 -20.38 7.22 1.98
N GLU A 44 -21.44 6.71 1.35
CA GLU A 44 -21.66 6.94 -0.09
C GLU A 44 -22.08 8.40 -0.33
N VAL A 45 -21.36 9.09 -1.23
CA VAL A 45 -21.69 10.46 -1.61
C VAL A 45 -22.80 10.43 -2.66
N GLY A 46 -23.97 10.94 -2.30
CA GLY A 46 -25.12 11.00 -3.20
C GLY A 46 -24.93 11.97 -4.36
N VAL A 47 -25.37 11.57 -5.56
CA VAL A 47 -25.35 12.41 -6.76
C VAL A 47 -26.32 13.59 -6.58
N PRO A 48 -25.86 14.85 -6.74
CA PRO A 48 -26.73 16.00 -6.58
C PRO A 48 -27.71 16.14 -7.75
N PRO A 49 -28.84 16.85 -7.55
CA PRO A 49 -29.75 17.19 -8.64
C PRO A 49 -29.07 18.21 -9.57
N TRP A 50 -28.55 17.72 -10.69
CA TRP A 50 -27.84 18.54 -11.67
C TRP A 50 -28.71 19.62 -12.28
N ALA A 51 -28.25 20.87 -12.23
CA ALA A 51 -29.03 22.01 -12.71
C ALA A 51 -29.38 21.92 -14.21
N ALA A 52 -28.57 21.25 -15.03
CA ALA A 52 -28.87 21.07 -16.45
C ALA A 52 -29.82 19.91 -16.77
N ALA A 53 -30.18 19.06 -15.79
CA ALA A 53 -30.98 17.85 -16.03
C ALA A 53 -32.37 18.14 -16.64
N GLY A 54 -32.93 19.32 -16.36
CA GLY A 54 -34.24 19.74 -16.88
C GLY A 54 -34.20 20.53 -18.18
N LEU A 55 -33.02 20.81 -18.75
CA LEU A 55 -32.90 21.64 -19.95
C LEU A 55 -33.52 20.98 -21.19
N ARG A 56 -34.30 21.76 -21.92
CA ARG A 56 -34.90 21.38 -23.20
C ARG A 56 -34.16 22.05 -24.36
N LYS A 57 -34.27 21.43 -25.54
CA LYS A 57 -33.70 22.01 -26.77
C LYS A 57 -34.33 23.38 -27.11
N SER A 58 -35.62 23.55 -26.82
CA SER A 58 -36.39 24.78 -27.04
C SER A 58 -36.05 25.91 -26.08
N ASP A 59 -35.33 25.65 -24.99
CA ASP A 59 -35.03 26.69 -24.00
C ASP A 59 -34.13 27.76 -24.58
N SER A 60 -34.31 28.99 -24.12
CA SER A 60 -33.50 30.13 -24.54
C SER A 60 -32.02 29.91 -24.16
N LEU A 61 -31.14 30.57 -24.90
CA LEU A 61 -29.70 30.53 -24.61
C LEU A 61 -29.39 30.98 -23.18
N GLU A 62 -30.08 32.03 -22.71
CA GLU A 62 -29.90 32.56 -21.36
C GLU A 62 -30.19 31.50 -20.27
N VAL A 63 -31.31 30.77 -20.41
CA VAL A 63 -31.68 29.70 -19.47
C VAL A 63 -30.63 28.59 -19.47
N LYS A 64 -30.15 28.18 -20.65
CA LYS A 64 -29.10 27.17 -20.79
C LYS A 64 -27.79 27.61 -20.13
N VAL A 65 -27.32 28.82 -20.42
CA VAL A 65 -26.07 29.34 -19.84
C VAL A 65 -26.17 29.44 -18.33
N ARG A 66 -27.29 29.92 -17.80
CA ARG A 66 -27.51 30.03 -16.35
C ARG A 66 -27.48 28.65 -15.67
N ALA A 67 -28.19 27.67 -16.22
CA ALA A 67 -28.22 26.31 -15.70
C ALA A 67 -26.84 25.65 -15.75
N LEU A 68 -26.09 25.79 -16.86
CA LEU A 68 -24.75 25.22 -17.01
C LEU A 68 -23.72 25.87 -16.07
N LEU A 69 -23.80 27.19 -15.84
CA LEU A 69 -22.94 27.88 -14.87
C LEU A 69 -23.25 27.49 -13.42
N ALA A 70 -24.53 27.22 -13.11
CA ALA A 70 -24.92 26.68 -11.82
C ALA A 70 -24.40 25.25 -11.64
N GLU A 71 -24.59 24.38 -12.63
CA GLU A 71 -24.08 23.00 -12.59
C GLU A 71 -22.56 22.95 -12.47
N ARG A 72 -21.83 23.82 -13.15
CA ARG A 72 -20.37 23.90 -13.02
C ARG A 72 -19.95 24.09 -11.55
N ARG A 73 -20.66 24.92 -10.80
CA ARG A 73 -20.41 25.10 -9.36
C ARG A 73 -20.81 23.86 -8.54
N GLN A 74 -21.91 23.21 -8.91
CA GLN A 74 -22.31 21.94 -8.28
C GLN A 74 -21.23 20.86 -8.46
N ARG A 75 -20.65 20.73 -9.65
CA ARG A 75 -19.58 19.75 -9.92
C ARG A 75 -18.33 20.02 -9.09
N ILE A 76 -17.88 21.28 -9.01
CA ILE A 76 -16.75 21.67 -8.16
C ILE A 76 -17.00 21.29 -6.68
N GLY A 77 -18.22 21.50 -6.19
CA GLY A 77 -18.59 21.11 -4.82
C GLY A 77 -18.61 19.59 -4.63
N TYR A 78 -19.20 18.88 -5.58
CA TYR A 78 -19.30 17.42 -5.55
C TYR A 78 -17.94 16.74 -5.62
N GLU A 79 -17.03 17.23 -6.47
CA GLU A 79 -15.65 16.75 -6.56
C GLU A 79 -14.92 16.91 -5.22
N LYS A 80 -15.06 18.05 -4.55
CA LYS A 80 -14.47 18.27 -3.22
C LYS A 80 -15.05 17.34 -2.15
N LEU A 81 -16.35 17.04 -2.21
CA LEU A 81 -16.97 16.07 -1.29
C LEU A 81 -16.39 14.67 -1.53
N LEU A 82 -16.26 14.25 -2.79
CA LEU A 82 -15.65 12.96 -3.13
C LEU A 82 -14.19 12.88 -2.68
N GLU A 83 -13.40 13.94 -2.89
CA GLU A 83 -12.02 14.03 -2.42
C GLU A 83 -11.95 13.87 -0.90
N ALA A 84 -12.82 14.56 -0.16
CA ALA A 84 -12.86 14.48 1.30
C ALA A 84 -13.19 13.06 1.80
N GLU A 85 -14.13 12.37 1.18
CA GLU A 85 -14.45 10.99 1.57
C GLU A 85 -13.35 9.99 1.22
N ILE A 86 -12.64 10.20 0.10
CA ILE A 86 -11.46 9.39 -0.25
C ILE A 86 -10.32 9.65 0.75
N ASP A 87 -10.11 10.90 1.15
CA ASP A 87 -9.08 11.25 2.13
C ASP A 87 -9.40 10.68 3.52
N ALA A 88 -10.68 10.54 3.88
CA ALA A 88 -11.09 9.87 5.12
C ALA A 88 -10.75 8.35 5.12
N CYS A 89 -10.46 7.75 3.97
CA CYS A 89 -10.09 6.35 3.82
C CYS A 89 -8.58 6.06 3.86
N ARG A 90 -7.73 7.09 3.82
CA ARG A 90 -6.26 6.95 3.81
C ARG A 90 -5.72 6.74 5.21
#